data_AF-A0A519H5T8-F1
#
_entry.id   AF-A0A519H5T8-F1
#
_cell.length_a   1.000
_cell.length_b   1.000
_cell.length_c   1.000
_cell.angle_alpha   90.00
_cell.angle_beta   90.00
_cell.angle_gamma   90.00
#
_symmetry.space_group_name_H-M   'P 1'
#
loop_
_entity.id
_entity.type
_entity.pdbx_description
1 polymer ?
#
loop_
_entity_poly.entity_id
_entity_poly.type
_entity_poly.pdbx_seq_one_letter_code
_entity_poly.pdbx_strand_id
1 'polypeptide(L)'
;LRVLDASSNAAADKLAFVKAQLVFWLLAATDGHAKNFSIFLERGGGYRLTPFYDVLSAWPVIGHGASLIAPQKARLAMALRSKSAHWGIADIQARHWDGVAKLAGLGDARALCDELAAQVPTVLRDVEAQLPADFPAPLASAVFDGMRNTARRLAHTGSEQAP
;
A
#
# COMPACT_ATOMS: atom_id res chain seq x y z
N LEU A 1 -15.18 2.29 2.68
CA LEU A 1 -15.23 2.48 4.15
C LEU A 1 -16.63 2.33 4.70
N ARG A 2 -17.67 3.02 4.18
CA ARG A 2 -19.07 2.83 4.63
C ARG A 2 -19.56 1.38 4.71
N VAL A 3 -19.13 0.52 3.78
CA VAL A 3 -19.42 -0.93 3.84
C VAL A 3 -18.74 -1.57 5.06
N LEU A 4 -17.49 -1.23 5.38
CA LEU A 4 -16.79 -1.81 6.52
C LEU A 4 -17.29 -1.28 7.88
N ASP A 5 -18.06 -0.20 7.92
CA ASP A 5 -18.65 0.29 9.18
C ASP A 5 -19.72 -0.66 9.75
N ALA A 6 -20.36 -1.45 8.89
CA ALA A 6 -21.33 -2.47 9.30
C ALA A 6 -20.75 -3.89 9.28
N SER A 7 -19.42 -4.03 9.20
CA SER A 7 -18.74 -5.31 9.42
C SER A 7 -18.86 -5.76 10.87
N SER A 8 -18.94 -7.07 11.09
CA SER A 8 -18.88 -7.69 12.43
C SER A 8 -17.53 -7.45 13.14
N ASN A 9 -16.50 -7.02 12.40
CA ASN A 9 -15.20 -6.61 12.93
C ASN A 9 -14.74 -5.26 12.34
N ALA A 10 -15.63 -4.27 12.33
CA ALA A 10 -15.44 -2.99 11.65
C ALA A 10 -14.10 -2.28 11.92
N ALA A 11 -13.63 -2.26 13.16
CA ALA A 11 -12.37 -1.59 13.50
C ALA A 11 -11.17 -2.29 12.86
N ALA A 12 -11.08 -3.63 12.97
CA ALA A 12 -9.97 -4.38 12.39
C ALA A 12 -10.03 -4.40 10.86
N ASP A 13 -11.21 -4.52 10.27
CA ASP A 13 -11.38 -4.53 8.81
C ASP A 13 -11.00 -3.18 8.20
N LYS A 14 -11.36 -2.07 8.85
CA LYS A 14 -10.94 -0.73 8.42
C LYS A 14 -9.43 -0.56 8.53
N LEU A 15 -8.82 -0.98 9.64
CA LEU A 15 -7.36 -0.94 9.79
C LEU A 15 -6.66 -1.78 8.72
N ALA A 16 -7.11 -3.02 8.50
CA ALA A 16 -6.58 -3.91 7.48
C ALA A 16 -6.70 -3.32 6.08
N PHE A 17 -7.84 -2.71 5.76
CA PHE A 17 -8.06 -2.04 4.48
C PHE A 17 -7.07 -0.86 4.29
N VAL A 18 -6.89 0.00 5.31
CA VAL A 18 -5.93 1.12 5.21
C VAL A 18 -4.49 0.60 5.07
N LYS A 19 -4.09 -0.43 5.84
CA LYS A 19 -2.78 -1.08 5.69
C LYS A 19 -2.59 -1.66 4.28
N ALA A 20 -3.60 -2.33 3.73
CA ALA A 20 -3.53 -2.88 2.37
C ALA A 20 -3.31 -1.79 1.32
N GLN A 21 -4.02 -0.67 1.41
CA GLN A 21 -3.80 0.46 0.49
C GLN A 21 -2.37 1.01 0.58
N LEU A 22 -1.81 1.14 1.79
CA LEU A 22 -0.42 1.55 2.01
C LEU A 22 0.57 0.56 1.38
N VAL A 23 0.32 -0.74 1.56
CA VAL A 23 1.13 -1.81 0.95
C VAL A 23 1.01 -1.80 -0.58
N PHE A 24 -0.17 -1.56 -1.14
CA PHE A 24 -0.35 -1.39 -2.59
C PHE A 24 0.43 -0.21 -3.13
N TRP A 25 0.55 0.88 -2.36
CA TRP A 25 1.42 1.98 -2.74
C TRP A 25 2.91 1.59 -2.69
N LEU A 26 3.36 0.92 -1.63
CA LEU A 26 4.73 0.40 -1.52
C LEU A 26 5.10 -0.51 -2.70
N LEU A 27 4.17 -1.37 -3.12
CA LEU A 27 4.36 -2.32 -4.22
C LEU A 27 4.11 -1.73 -5.60
N ALA A 28 3.66 -0.48 -5.73
CA ALA A 28 3.11 0.03 -6.99
C ALA A 28 2.06 -0.93 -7.59
N ALA A 29 1.16 -1.46 -6.76
CA ALA A 29 0.10 -2.34 -7.19
C ALA A 29 -1.01 -1.54 -7.89
N THR A 30 -0.92 -1.44 -9.22
CA THR A 30 -1.80 -0.61 -10.03
C THR A 30 -3.17 -1.22 -10.29
N ASP A 31 -3.35 -2.52 -10.01
CA ASP A 31 -4.58 -3.27 -10.31
C ASP A 31 -5.43 -3.59 -9.06
N GLY A 32 -5.12 -2.99 -7.90
CA GLY A 32 -5.88 -3.16 -6.66
C GLY A 32 -7.27 -2.50 -6.68
N HIS A 33 -8.10 -2.84 -7.66
CA HIS A 33 -9.44 -2.31 -7.83
C HIS A 33 -10.47 -2.97 -6.90
N ALA A 34 -11.66 -2.38 -6.77
CA ALA A 34 -12.70 -2.80 -5.83
C ALA A 34 -13.10 -4.29 -5.94
N LYS A 35 -12.91 -4.92 -7.11
CA LYS A 35 -13.18 -6.35 -7.34
C LYS A 35 -12.19 -7.29 -6.63
N ASN A 36 -11.05 -6.79 -6.17
CA ASN A 36 -10.02 -7.57 -5.45
C ASN A 36 -10.25 -7.55 -3.93
N PHE A 37 -11.38 -7.00 -3.49
CA PHE A 37 -11.82 -7.06 -2.10
C PHE A 37 -13.11 -7.86 -2.03
N SER A 38 -13.12 -8.85 -1.15
CA SER A 38 -14.30 -9.69 -0.88
C SER A 38 -14.68 -9.62 0.60
N ILE A 39 -15.90 -10.04 0.90
CA ILE A 39 -16.41 -10.20 2.27
C ILE A 39 -16.91 -11.62 2.50
N PHE A 40 -16.67 -12.15 3.68
CA PHE A 40 -17.37 -13.34 4.16
C PHE A 40 -18.78 -12.95 4.60
N LEU A 41 -19.77 -13.74 4.20
CA LEU A 41 -21.12 -13.65 4.73
C LEU A 41 -21.23 -14.56 5.96
N GLU A 42 -21.64 -14.00 7.08
CA GLU A 42 -21.79 -14.71 8.35
C GLU A 42 -23.26 -15.03 8.62
N ARG A 43 -23.50 -16.02 9.49
CA ARG A 43 -24.87 -16.35 9.92
C ARG A 43 -25.49 -15.12 10.60
N GLY A 44 -26.76 -14.86 10.29
CA GLY A 44 -27.49 -13.71 10.86
C GLY A 44 -27.27 -12.39 10.11
N GLY A 45 -26.72 -12.42 8.89
CA GLY A 45 -26.62 -11.23 8.03
C GLY A 45 -25.41 -10.33 8.31
N GLY A 46 -24.53 -10.75 9.22
CA GLY A 46 -23.23 -10.11 9.42
C GLY A 46 -22.26 -10.41 8.28
N TYR A 47 -21.17 -9.65 8.21
CA TYR A 47 -20.09 -9.90 7.27
C TYR A 47 -18.77 -9.33 7.78
N ARG A 48 -17.66 -9.84 7.26
CA ARG A 48 -16.31 -9.34 7.54
C ARG A 48 -15.40 -9.45 6.32
N LEU A 49 -14.28 -8.73 6.32
CA LEU A 49 -13.31 -8.73 5.23
C LEU A 49 -12.64 -10.11 5.05
N THR A 50 -12.41 -10.51 3.80
CA THR A 50 -11.59 -11.67 3.45
C THR A 50 -10.09 -11.31 3.41
N PRO A 51 -9.17 -12.29 3.41
CA PRO A 51 -7.79 -12.02 3.04
C PRO A 51 -7.68 -11.32 1.67
N PHE A 52 -6.63 -10.51 1.49
CA PHE A 52 -6.34 -9.84 0.22
C PHE A 52 -5.73 -10.82 -0.80
N TYR A 53 -6.06 -10.63 -2.07
CA TYR A 53 -5.59 -11.45 -3.19
C TYR A 53 -5.35 -10.57 -4.43
N ASP A 54 -4.81 -11.16 -5.49
CA ASP A 54 -4.49 -10.49 -6.76
C ASP A 54 -3.63 -9.22 -6.59
N VAL A 55 -2.51 -9.38 -5.87
CA VAL A 55 -1.53 -8.33 -5.65
C VAL A 55 -0.34 -8.53 -6.59
N LEU A 56 -0.21 -7.63 -7.57
CA LEU A 56 0.91 -7.63 -8.52
C LEU A 56 1.60 -6.26 -8.51
N SER A 57 2.94 -6.28 -8.47
CA SER A 57 3.74 -5.05 -8.50
C SER A 57 3.97 -4.57 -9.93
N ALA A 58 3.77 -3.27 -10.18
CA ALA A 58 4.13 -2.66 -11.44
C ALA A 58 5.58 -2.17 -11.49
N TRP A 59 6.35 -2.22 -10.39
CA TRP A 59 7.74 -1.75 -10.38
C TRP A 59 8.62 -2.31 -11.51
N PRO A 60 8.54 -3.60 -11.87
CA PRO A 60 9.35 -4.18 -12.96
C PRO A 60 9.10 -3.58 -14.33
N VAL A 61 7.93 -2.96 -14.53
CA VAL A 61 7.52 -2.37 -15.80
C VAL A 61 7.44 -0.84 -15.74
N ILE A 62 7.81 -0.22 -14.60
CA ILE A 62 7.88 1.24 -14.45
C ILE A 62 9.28 1.72 -14.83
N GLY A 63 9.36 2.62 -15.80
CA GLY A 63 10.65 3.16 -16.25
C GLY A 63 10.54 3.93 -17.56
N HIS A 64 11.69 4.15 -18.19
CA HIS A 64 11.79 4.84 -19.48
C HIS A 64 12.18 3.85 -20.57
N GLY A 65 11.33 3.66 -21.58
CA GLY A 65 11.61 2.75 -22.69
C GLY A 65 10.35 2.32 -23.43
N ALA A 66 10.54 1.65 -24.57
CA ALA A 66 9.46 0.99 -25.28
C ALA A 66 8.84 -0.09 -24.39
N SER A 67 7.50 -0.17 -24.37
CA SER A 67 6.74 -1.14 -23.54
C SER A 67 6.85 -0.95 -22.02
N LEU A 68 7.43 0.14 -21.53
CA LEU A 68 7.45 0.50 -20.10
C LEU A 68 6.40 1.56 -19.78
N ILE A 69 5.89 1.50 -18.55
CA ILE A 69 5.01 2.51 -17.97
C ILE A 69 5.87 3.65 -17.47
N ALA A 70 5.71 4.83 -18.08
CA ALA A 70 6.41 6.02 -17.60
C ALA A 70 6.04 6.29 -16.13
N PRO A 71 6.99 6.63 -15.23
CA PRO A 71 6.71 6.79 -13.79
C PRO A 71 5.54 7.71 -13.45
N GLN A 72 5.39 8.80 -14.20
CA GLN A 72 4.29 9.77 -14.07
C GLN A 72 2.91 9.21 -14.48
N LYS A 73 2.87 8.11 -15.22
CA LYS A 73 1.64 7.42 -15.65
C LYS A 73 1.25 6.28 -14.71
N ALA A 74 2.13 5.87 -13.79
CA ALA A 74 1.84 4.80 -12.84
C ALA A 74 0.86 5.29 -11.76
N ARG A 75 -0.33 4.65 -11.69
CA ARG A 75 -1.45 5.09 -10.84
C ARG A 75 -2.04 3.91 -10.07
N LEU A 76 -2.42 4.14 -8.82
CA LEU A 76 -3.21 3.17 -8.05
C LEU A 76 -4.61 3.02 -8.66
N ALA A 77 -5.21 1.83 -8.58
CA ALA A 77 -6.58 1.60 -9.02
C ALA A 77 -7.64 2.32 -8.18
N MET A 78 -7.32 2.65 -6.93
CA MET A 78 -8.17 3.42 -6.03
C MET A 78 -7.49 4.71 -5.61
N ALA A 79 -8.17 5.83 -5.79
CA ALA A 79 -7.66 7.12 -5.36
C ALA A 79 -7.54 7.20 -3.84
N LEU A 80 -6.42 7.73 -3.35
CA LEU A 80 -6.34 8.25 -1.98
C LEU A 80 -7.15 9.54 -1.92
N ARG A 81 -8.22 9.53 -1.12
CA ARG A 81 -9.04 10.72 -0.89
C ARG A 81 -8.53 11.47 0.34
N SER A 82 -7.83 12.57 0.10
CA SER A 82 -7.46 13.57 1.11
C SER A 82 -8.31 14.84 0.91
N LYS A 83 -7.71 16.04 1.02
CA LYS A 83 -8.32 17.30 0.52
C LYS A 83 -8.62 17.21 -0.98
N SER A 84 -7.78 16.49 -1.73
CA SER A 84 -7.99 16.14 -3.14
C SER A 84 -7.74 14.63 -3.36
N ALA A 85 -8.15 14.13 -4.53
CA ALA A 85 -7.94 12.74 -4.91
C ALA A 85 -6.55 12.56 -5.55
N HIS A 86 -5.74 11.65 -4.99
CA HIS A 86 -4.42 11.31 -5.50
C HIS A 86 -4.40 9.89 -6.07
N TRP A 87 -3.86 9.76 -7.28
CA TRP A 87 -3.77 8.49 -7.99
C TRP A 87 -2.33 8.10 -8.31
N GLY A 88 -1.50 9.09 -8.68
CA GLY A 88 -0.14 8.85 -9.13
C GLY A 88 0.74 8.30 -8.01
N ILE A 89 1.39 7.18 -8.25
CA ILE A 89 2.31 6.55 -7.29
C ILE A 89 3.45 7.54 -6.92
N ALA A 90 3.90 8.33 -7.88
CA ALA A 90 4.91 9.38 -7.69
C ALA A 90 4.38 10.62 -6.93
N ASP A 91 3.07 10.88 -6.98
CA ASP A 91 2.47 12.09 -6.38
C ASP A 91 2.04 11.90 -4.93
N ILE A 92 1.81 10.65 -4.52
CA ILE A 92 1.36 10.32 -3.16
C ILE A 92 2.48 10.62 -2.14
N GLN A 93 2.14 11.10 -0.95
CA GLN A 93 3.08 11.44 0.12
C GLN A 93 2.46 11.02 1.45
N ALA A 94 3.27 10.84 2.50
CA ALA A 94 2.80 10.43 3.83
C ALA A 94 1.56 11.24 4.31
N ARG A 95 1.60 12.57 4.18
CA ARG A 95 0.48 13.46 4.55
C ARG A 95 -0.86 13.19 3.84
N HIS A 96 -0.86 12.56 2.66
CA HIS A 96 -2.10 12.27 1.93
C HIS A 96 -2.87 11.11 2.59
N TRP A 97 -2.21 10.30 3.41
CA TRP A 97 -2.81 9.18 4.13
C TRP A 97 -3.66 9.61 5.32
N ASP A 98 -3.43 10.79 5.90
CA ASP A 98 -4.26 11.31 6.99
C ASP A 98 -5.74 11.41 6.60
N GLY A 99 -6.03 11.77 5.36
CA GLY A 99 -7.41 11.80 4.87
C GLY A 99 -8.06 10.43 4.90
N VAL A 100 -7.32 9.40 4.48
CA VAL A 100 -7.79 8.01 4.45
C VAL A 100 -7.94 7.45 5.86
N ALA A 101 -6.97 7.69 6.75
CA ALA A 101 -7.02 7.27 8.15
C ALA A 101 -8.20 7.92 8.89
N LYS A 102 -8.43 9.22 8.70
CA LYS A 102 -9.59 9.94 9.27
C LYS A 102 -10.91 9.37 8.77
N LEU A 103 -11.04 9.11 7.46
CA LEU A 103 -12.23 8.48 6.90
C LEU A 103 -12.48 7.07 7.47
N ALA A 104 -11.43 6.36 7.88
CA ALA A 104 -11.52 5.06 8.52
C ALA A 104 -11.81 5.15 10.05
N GLY A 105 -11.77 6.35 10.63
CA GLY A 105 -11.92 6.58 12.08
C GLY A 105 -10.66 6.25 12.88
N LEU A 106 -9.48 6.23 12.24
CA LEU A 106 -8.20 5.89 12.87
C LEU A 106 -7.43 7.11 13.40
N GLY A 107 -7.90 8.33 13.13
CA GLY A 107 -7.16 9.56 13.46
C GLY A 107 -6.15 9.91 12.36
N ASP A 108 -4.92 10.24 12.73
CA ASP A 108 -3.83 10.47 11.78
C ASP A 108 -3.20 9.15 11.28
N ALA A 109 -2.46 9.22 10.17
CA ALA A 109 -1.81 8.06 9.58
C ALA A 109 -0.35 7.90 10.03
N ARG A 110 0.18 8.77 10.92
CA ARG A 110 1.61 8.88 11.19
C ARG A 110 2.18 7.58 11.77
N ALA A 111 1.58 7.11 12.86
CA ALA A 111 2.01 5.87 13.51
C ALA A 111 1.98 4.67 12.54
N LEU A 112 0.97 4.64 11.65
CA LEU A 112 0.80 3.58 10.67
C LEU A 112 1.86 3.62 9.56
N CYS A 113 2.13 4.82 9.05
CA CYS A 113 3.18 5.05 8.05
C CYS A 113 4.56 4.71 8.62
N ASP A 114 4.85 5.15 9.84
CA ASP A 114 6.13 4.91 10.51
C ASP A 114 6.31 3.42 10.84
N GLU A 115 5.24 2.73 11.30
CA GLU A 115 5.21 1.28 11.51
C GLU A 115 5.60 0.52 10.23
N LEU A 116 4.92 0.80 9.11
CA LEU A 116 5.18 0.12 7.85
C LEU A 116 6.57 0.44 7.30
N ALA A 117 7.00 1.71 7.36
CA ALA A 117 8.32 2.11 6.91
C ALA A 117 9.44 1.38 7.68
N ALA A 118 9.27 1.20 9.00
CA ALA A 118 10.22 0.48 9.83
C ALA A 118 10.27 -1.04 9.55
N GLN A 119 9.15 -1.64 9.13
CA GLN A 119 9.10 -3.08 8.82
C GLN A 119 9.69 -3.43 7.45
N VAL A 120 9.65 -2.53 6.47
CA VAL A 120 10.08 -2.80 5.09
C VAL A 120 11.49 -3.40 4.99
N PRO A 121 12.54 -2.87 5.66
CA PRO A 121 13.89 -3.46 5.56
C PRO A 121 13.95 -4.92 5.99
N THR A 122 13.27 -5.28 7.08
CA THR A 122 13.22 -6.65 7.59
C THR A 122 12.44 -7.56 6.65
N VAL A 123 11.26 -7.13 6.21
CA VAL A 123 10.42 -7.92 5.29
C VAL A 123 11.14 -8.20 3.98
N LEU A 124 11.83 -7.21 3.41
CA LEU A 124 12.58 -7.40 2.16
C LEU A 124 13.70 -8.44 2.30
N ARG A 125 14.48 -8.37 3.38
CA ARG A 125 15.54 -9.36 3.66
C ARG A 125 14.96 -10.76 3.82
N ASP A 126 13.89 -10.88 4.58
CA ASP A 126 13.29 -12.17 4.89
C ASP A 126 12.66 -12.80 3.64
N VAL A 127 12.06 -12.00 2.75
CA VAL A 127 11.53 -12.46 1.45
C VAL A 127 12.68 -12.81 0.49
N GLU A 128 13.74 -12.00 0.42
CA GLU A 128 14.92 -12.27 -0.41
C GLU A 128 15.55 -13.63 -0.07
N ALA A 129 15.64 -13.98 1.22
CA ALA A 129 16.14 -15.27 1.68
C ALA A 129 15.22 -16.46 1.33
N GLN A 130 13.96 -16.22 0.97
CA GLN A 130 12.97 -17.24 0.60
C GLN A 130 12.87 -17.43 -0.93
N LEU A 131 13.54 -16.60 -1.72
CA LEU A 131 13.49 -16.72 -3.18
C LEU A 131 14.21 -18.00 -3.65
N PRO A 132 13.62 -18.74 -4.61
CA PRO A 132 14.30 -19.84 -5.29
C PRO A 132 15.61 -19.39 -5.95
N ALA A 133 16.58 -20.29 -6.07
CA ALA A 133 17.88 -19.99 -6.69
C ALA A 133 17.77 -19.57 -8.17
N ASP A 134 16.72 -20.01 -8.86
CA ASP A 134 16.40 -19.69 -10.26
C ASP A 134 15.44 -18.50 -10.42
N PHE A 135 15.10 -17.81 -9.33
CA PHE A 135 14.22 -16.64 -9.41
C PHE A 135 14.89 -15.51 -10.22
N PRO A 136 14.16 -14.81 -11.12
CA PRO A 136 14.75 -13.75 -11.92
C PRO A 136 15.25 -12.58 -11.06
N ALA A 137 16.56 -12.48 -10.83
CA ALA A 137 17.16 -11.43 -10.01
C ALA A 137 16.77 -10.00 -10.43
N PRO A 138 16.70 -9.65 -11.74
CA PRO A 138 16.26 -8.31 -12.15
C PRO A 138 14.83 -7.98 -11.72
N LEU A 139 13.94 -8.97 -11.70
CA LEU A 139 12.55 -8.82 -11.27
C LEU A 139 12.48 -8.55 -9.76
N ALA A 140 13.20 -9.33 -8.96
CA ALA A 140 13.26 -9.15 -7.52
C ALA A 140 13.82 -7.77 -7.15
N SER A 141 14.96 -7.40 -7.75
CA SER A 141 15.60 -6.11 -7.52
C SER A 141 14.69 -4.93 -7.84
N ALA A 142 13.97 -4.97 -8.97
CA ALA A 142 13.04 -3.89 -9.33
C ALA A 142 11.93 -3.69 -8.28
N VAL A 143 11.35 -4.77 -7.77
CA VAL A 143 10.32 -4.70 -6.70
C VAL A 143 10.92 -4.19 -5.39
N PHE A 144 12.05 -4.75 -4.98
CA PHE A 144 12.69 -4.39 -3.70
C PHE A 144 13.17 -2.94 -3.68
N ASP A 145 13.75 -2.45 -4.78
CA ASP A 145 14.17 -1.06 -4.91
C ASP A 145 12.98 -0.11 -4.94
N GLY A 146 11.91 -0.46 -5.66
CA GLY A 146 10.66 0.30 -5.65
C GLY A 146 10.05 0.42 -4.25
N MET A 147 10.01 -0.68 -3.50
CA MET A 147 9.53 -0.70 -2.12
C MET A 147 10.42 0.14 -1.19
N ARG A 148 11.75 -0.01 -1.26
CA ARG A 148 12.70 0.79 -0.46
C ARG A 148 12.53 2.28 -0.71
N ASN A 149 12.44 2.68 -1.97
CA ASN A 149 12.28 4.08 -2.36
C ASN A 149 10.94 4.65 -1.90
N THR A 150 9.87 3.85 -1.95
CA THR A 150 8.55 4.28 -1.49
C THR A 150 8.47 4.35 0.03
N ALA A 151 9.11 3.43 0.75
CA ALA A 151 9.18 3.44 2.21
C ALA A 151 9.87 4.70 2.76
N ARG A 152 10.90 5.21 2.09
CA ARG A 152 11.53 6.50 2.44
C ARG A 152 10.58 7.69 2.38
N ARG A 153 9.51 7.61 1.58
CA ARG A 153 8.47 8.63 1.44
C ARG A 153 7.33 8.46 2.46
N LEU A 154 7.26 7.31 3.14
CA LEU A 154 6.37 7.05 4.27
C LEU A 154 6.95 7.58 5.57
N ALA A 155 8.25 7.40 5.76
CA ALA A 155 8.96 7.95 6.91
C ALA A 155 8.79 9.47 6.91
N HIS A 156 8.17 9.99 7.97
CA HIS A 156 8.23 11.41 8.23
C HIS A 156 9.69 11.71 8.52
N THR A 157 10.39 12.40 7.62
CA THR A 157 11.72 12.94 7.94
C THR A 157 11.57 13.74 9.22
N GLY A 158 12.05 13.17 10.33
CA GLY A 158 12.24 13.92 11.55
C GLY A 158 13.05 15.15 11.16
N SER A 159 12.57 16.31 11.59
CA SER A 159 13.41 17.50 11.69
C SER A 159 14.79 17.07 12.16
N GLU A 160 15.82 17.39 11.37
CA GLU A 160 17.18 17.52 11.88
C GLU A 160 17.09 18.23 13.21
N GLN A 161 17.41 17.52 14.29
CA GLN A 161 17.90 18.16 15.49
C GLN A 161 19.26 18.74 15.09
N ALA A 162 19.25 20.02 14.73
CA ALA A 162 20.47 20.80 14.68
C ALA A 162 21.05 20.87 16.09
N PRO A 163 22.39 20.75 16.25
CA PRO A 163 23.06 20.89 17.54
C PRO A 163 22.90 22.28 18.15
#